data_AF-A0A968SQ04-F1
#
_entry.id   AF-A0A968SQ04-F1
#
_cell.length_a   1.000
_cell.length_b   1.000
_cell.length_c   1.000
_cell.angle_alpha   90.00
_cell.angle_beta   90.00
_cell.angle_gamma   90.00
#
_symmetry.space_group_name_H-M   'P 1'
#
loop_
_entity.id
_entity.type
_entity.pdbx_description
1 polymer ?
#
loop_
_entity_poly.entity_id
_entity_poly.type
_entity_poly.pdbx_seq_one_letter_code
_entity_poly.pdbx_strand_id
1 'polypeptide(L)'
;MATKGKLISFRPEDGEFEKFKELNNCDEWDGFYFVAHPWNRKNACWHIAEHHDYSPKALPEPGYRLTESVPDQVDMFRDNGWEVTRVVAYETDDPEAEYGIFAIAYCKYEPLPEHEQWSRKAHRAKVSVDSFGGDAAKYQEYLDSQKVATKV
;
A
#
# COMPACT_ATOMS: atom_id res chain seq x y z
N MET A 1 18.81 4.14 -20.76
CA MET A 1 18.85 4.63 -19.36
C MET A 1 17.81 3.84 -18.58
N ALA A 2 18.15 3.33 -17.40
CA ALA A 2 17.16 2.66 -16.56
C ALA A 2 16.15 3.71 -16.05
N THR A 3 14.86 3.45 -16.19
CA THR A 3 13.81 4.32 -15.65
C THR A 3 13.95 4.35 -14.13
N LYS A 4 14.23 5.52 -13.55
CA LYS A 4 14.25 5.68 -12.09
C LYS A 4 12.83 5.49 -11.54
N GLY A 5 12.70 4.91 -10.35
CA GLY A 5 11.42 4.67 -9.70
C GLY A 5 10.73 5.96 -9.23
N LYS A 6 9.49 5.82 -8.79
CA LYS A 6 8.69 6.84 -8.12
C LYS A 6 8.56 6.48 -6.64
N LEU A 7 8.72 7.45 -5.75
CA LEU A 7 8.30 7.35 -4.35
C LEU A 7 6.98 8.10 -4.18
N ILE A 8 5.93 7.42 -3.76
CA ILE A 8 4.59 7.98 -3.58
C ILE A 8 4.22 7.91 -2.10
N SER A 9 4.03 9.07 -1.47
CA SER A 9 3.60 9.21 -0.09
C SER A 9 2.12 9.59 -0.05
N PHE A 10 1.28 8.76 0.58
CA PHE A 10 -0.13 9.06 0.78
C PHE A 10 -0.32 9.71 2.15
N ARG A 11 -1.00 10.85 2.16
CA ARG A 11 -1.22 11.67 3.36
C ARG A 11 -2.68 12.08 3.49
N PRO A 12 -3.22 12.21 4.70
CA PRO A 12 -4.54 12.77 4.88
C PRO A 12 -4.51 14.28 4.56
N GLU A 13 -5.60 14.80 4.02
CA GLU A 13 -5.86 16.24 4.06
C GLU A 13 -6.09 16.73 5.48
N ASP A 14 -5.97 18.04 5.68
CA ASP A 14 -6.15 18.68 6.97
C ASP A 14 -7.54 18.32 7.55
N GLY A 15 -7.57 17.76 8.76
CA GLY A 15 -8.80 17.35 9.45
C GLY A 15 -9.35 15.97 9.06
N GLU A 16 -8.89 15.36 7.97
CA GLU A 16 -9.38 14.03 7.56
C GLU A 16 -8.86 12.90 8.46
N PHE A 17 -7.72 13.10 9.10
CA PHE A 17 -7.21 12.16 10.11
C PHE A 17 -8.04 12.21 11.40
N GLU A 18 -8.47 13.40 11.84
CA GLU A 18 -9.39 13.59 12.97
C GLU A 18 -10.72 12.90 12.71
N LYS A 19 -11.31 13.15 11.53
CA LYS A 19 -12.52 12.47 11.07
C LYS A 19 -12.37 10.96 11.06
N PHE A 20 -11.25 10.43 10.56
CA PHE A 20 -10.95 9.00 10.59
C PHE A 20 -10.96 8.45 12.03
N LYS A 21 -10.27 9.12 12.96
CA LYS A 21 -10.22 8.71 14.37
C LYS A 21 -11.62 8.69 15.01
N GLU A 22 -12.40 9.74 14.80
CA GLU A 22 -13.75 9.87 15.34
C GLU A 22 -14.68 8.76 14.83
N LEU A 23 -14.64 8.46 13.53
CA LEU A 23 -15.51 7.46 12.91
C LEU A 23 -15.13 6.01 13.27
N ASN A 24 -13.84 5.75 13.53
CA ASN A 24 -13.35 4.40 13.82
C ASN A 24 -13.07 4.16 15.30
N ASN A 25 -13.32 5.15 16.16
CA ASN A 25 -13.02 5.10 17.59
C ASN A 25 -11.57 4.67 17.87
N CYS A 26 -10.63 5.26 17.12
CA CYS A 26 -9.19 5.03 17.27
C CYS A 26 -8.59 6.05 18.23
N ASP A 27 -7.78 5.60 19.20
CA ASP A 27 -7.02 6.52 20.04
C ASP A 27 -5.86 7.15 19.24
N GLU A 28 -5.27 8.24 19.75
CA GLU A 28 -4.12 8.94 19.12
C GLU A 28 -2.93 8.01 18.82
N TRP A 29 -2.86 6.88 19.53
CA TRP A 29 -1.85 5.83 19.40
C TRP A 29 -2.23 4.69 18.45
N ASP A 30 -3.48 4.63 17.98
CA ASP A 30 -4.02 3.59 17.07
C ASP A 30 -4.01 4.02 15.60
N GLY A 31 -3.34 5.14 15.26
CA GLY A 31 -3.19 5.56 13.88
C GLY A 31 -2.64 4.42 13.00
N PHE A 32 -3.15 4.31 11.77
CA PHE A 32 -2.84 3.23 10.80
C PHE A 32 -1.34 2.88 10.69
N TYR A 33 -0.46 3.87 10.90
CA TYR A 33 1.01 3.71 10.91
C TYR A 33 1.63 3.18 12.21
N PHE A 34 1.00 3.36 13.37
CA PHE A 34 1.48 2.78 14.63
C PHE A 34 1.14 1.28 14.73
N VAL A 35 -0.03 0.88 14.21
CA VAL A 35 -0.44 -0.53 14.11
C VAL A 35 0.51 -1.31 13.20
N ALA A 36 1.00 -0.69 12.11
CA ALA A 36 1.95 -1.32 11.19
C ALA A 36 3.43 -1.20 11.63
N HIS A 37 3.83 -0.12 12.34
CA HIS A 37 5.21 0.16 12.71
C HIS A 37 5.36 0.76 14.12
N PRO A 38 5.42 -0.08 15.19
CA PRO A 38 5.39 0.37 16.58
C PRO A 38 6.63 1.15 17.07
N TRP A 39 7.66 1.32 16.22
CA TRP A 39 8.92 2.00 16.56
C TRP A 39 9.06 3.39 15.93
N ASN A 40 8.08 3.84 15.14
CA ASN A 40 8.21 5.09 14.39
C ASN A 40 7.79 6.31 15.22
N ARG A 41 8.60 7.38 15.21
CA ARG A 41 8.40 8.57 16.07
C ARG A 41 7.14 9.35 15.67
N LYS A 42 6.64 10.16 16.61
CA LYS A 42 5.44 11.03 16.64
C LYS A 42 5.04 11.82 15.36
N ASN A 43 5.85 11.82 14.30
CA ASN A 43 5.60 12.54 13.06
C ASN A 43 4.97 11.65 11.95
N ALA A 44 4.83 10.34 12.19
CA ALA A 44 4.22 9.39 11.26
C ALA A 44 2.68 9.34 11.32
N CYS A 45 2.04 10.09 12.23
CA CYS A 45 0.57 10.17 12.33
C CYS A 45 -0.09 10.86 11.12
N TRP A 46 0.67 11.55 10.27
CA TRP A 46 0.20 12.22 9.06
C TRP A 46 0.55 11.45 7.77
N HIS A 47 0.89 10.17 7.88
CA HIS A 47 1.09 9.28 6.73
C HIS A 47 0.05 8.16 6.75
N ILE A 48 -0.46 7.82 5.56
CA ILE A 48 -1.41 6.72 5.35
C ILE A 48 -0.70 5.51 4.75
N ALA A 49 0.12 5.72 3.72
CA ALA A 49 0.99 4.69 3.14
C ALA A 49 2.17 5.31 2.38
N GLU A 50 3.22 4.52 2.16
CA GLU A 50 4.32 4.83 1.24
C GLU A 50 4.43 3.72 0.19
N HIS A 51 4.60 4.11 -1.07
CA HIS A 51 4.73 3.18 -2.18
C HIS A 51 5.96 3.49 -3.03
N HIS A 52 6.81 2.48 -3.16
CA HIS A 52 8.01 2.50 -4.00
C HIS A 52 7.67 1.85 -5.34
N ASP A 53 7.42 2.67 -6.37
CA ASP A 53 6.87 2.22 -7.65
C ASP A 53 7.90 2.32 -8.77
N TYR A 54 8.41 1.18 -9.21
CA TYR A 54 9.30 1.04 -10.37
C TYR A 54 8.55 0.61 -11.64
N SER A 55 7.22 0.56 -11.60
CA SER A 55 6.40 0.20 -12.75
C SER A 55 6.21 1.39 -13.71
N PRO A 56 5.86 1.14 -14.99
CA PRO A 56 5.56 2.20 -15.94
C PRO A 56 4.18 2.87 -15.71
N LYS A 57 3.47 2.52 -14.63
CA LYS A 57 2.14 3.09 -14.35
C LYS A 57 2.24 4.60 -14.08
N ALA A 58 1.17 5.33 -14.38
CA ALA A 58 1.07 6.73 -13.99
C ALA A 58 1.00 6.87 -12.46
N LEU A 59 1.26 8.08 -11.96
CA LEU A 59 0.92 8.45 -10.59
C LEU A 59 -0.59 8.30 -10.36
N PRO A 60 -1.05 8.09 -9.12
CA PRO A 60 -2.48 8.06 -8.82
C PRO A 60 -3.14 9.39 -9.22
N GLU A 61 -4.38 9.31 -9.69
CA GLU A 61 -5.22 10.47 -10.00
C GLU A 61 -6.27 10.68 -8.90
N PRO A 62 -6.85 11.89 -8.77
CA PRO A 62 -8.00 12.10 -7.91
C PRO A 62 -9.12 11.06 -8.15
N GLY A 63 -9.70 10.54 -7.07
CA GLY A 63 -10.64 9.42 -7.09
C GLY A 63 -9.98 8.04 -6.97
N TYR A 64 -8.65 7.93 -7.10
CA TYR A 64 -7.94 6.69 -6.80
C TYR A 64 -8.11 6.32 -5.32
N ARG A 65 -8.41 5.06 -5.05
CA ARG A 65 -8.47 4.51 -3.68
C ARG A 65 -7.30 3.60 -3.42
N LEU A 66 -6.71 3.72 -2.24
CA LEU A 66 -5.68 2.78 -1.82
C LEU A 66 -6.32 1.41 -1.60
N THR A 67 -5.56 0.36 -1.84
CA THR A 67 -6.00 -1.02 -1.61
C THR A 67 -5.33 -1.61 -0.38
N GLU A 68 -6.08 -2.36 0.41
CA GLU A 68 -5.56 -3.12 1.55
C GLU A 68 -5.87 -4.61 1.41
N SER A 69 -5.05 -5.45 2.02
CA SER A 69 -5.34 -6.89 2.10
C SER A 69 -6.55 -7.12 3.00
N VAL A 70 -7.44 -8.03 2.58
CA VAL A 70 -8.57 -8.44 3.42
C VAL A 70 -8.03 -9.39 4.50
N PRO A 71 -8.22 -9.08 5.80
CA PRO A 71 -7.88 -10.01 6.88
C PRO A 71 -8.54 -11.37 6.62
N ASP A 72 -7.85 -12.45 6.96
CA ASP A 72 -8.31 -13.84 6.76
C ASP A 72 -8.46 -14.32 5.30
N GLN A 73 -8.26 -13.44 4.31
CA GLN A 73 -8.31 -13.77 2.88
C GLN A 73 -7.03 -13.31 2.19
N VAL A 74 -5.95 -14.07 2.38
CA VAL A 74 -4.58 -13.77 1.92
C VAL A 74 -4.45 -13.42 0.43
N ASP A 75 -5.37 -13.92 -0.39
CA ASP A 75 -5.41 -13.70 -1.83
C ASP A 75 -6.44 -12.64 -2.25
N MET A 76 -6.89 -11.77 -1.34
CA MET A 76 -7.91 -10.77 -1.61
C MET A 76 -7.48 -9.39 -1.13
N PHE A 77 -7.78 -8.40 -1.96
CA PHE A 77 -7.58 -6.98 -1.66
C PHE A 77 -8.90 -6.25 -1.79
N ARG A 78 -9.13 -5.24 -0.97
CA ARG A 78 -10.26 -4.33 -1.12
C ARG A 78 -9.76 -2.90 -1.28
N ASP A 79 -10.56 -2.08 -1.92
CA ASP A 79 -10.39 -0.63 -1.84
C ASP A 79 -10.61 -0.23 -0.36
N ASN A 80 -9.77 0.65 0.17
CA ASN A 80 -9.89 1.14 1.53
C ASN A 80 -10.69 2.45 1.57
N GLY A 81 -10.88 2.98 2.78
CA GLY A 81 -11.62 4.23 2.99
C GLY A 81 -10.88 5.50 2.56
N TRP A 82 -9.66 5.43 2.03
CA TRP A 82 -8.88 6.61 1.66
C TRP A 82 -8.91 6.84 0.16
N GLU A 83 -9.43 8.01 -0.23
CA GLU A 83 -9.56 8.43 -1.62
C GLU A 83 -8.64 9.62 -1.89
N VAL A 84 -7.82 9.52 -2.94
CA VAL A 84 -6.93 10.60 -3.38
C VAL A 84 -7.76 11.78 -3.87
N THR A 85 -7.49 12.96 -3.35
CA THR A 85 -8.11 14.23 -3.76
C THR A 85 -7.20 15.05 -4.64
N ARG A 86 -5.88 14.96 -4.42
CA ARG A 86 -4.87 15.72 -5.14
C ARG A 86 -3.51 15.05 -5.08
N VAL A 87 -2.72 15.19 -6.14
CA VAL A 87 -1.32 14.76 -6.18
C VAL A 87 -0.41 15.94 -6.50
N VAL A 88 0.69 16.04 -5.76
CA VAL A 88 1.81 16.95 -6.05
C VAL A 88 3.03 16.11 -6.36
N ALA A 89 3.64 16.32 -7.51
CA ALA A 89 4.83 15.60 -7.93
C ALA A 89 6.04 16.54 -8.04
N TYR A 90 7.19 16.02 -7.63
CA TYR A 90 8.48 16.66 -7.73
C TYR A 90 9.40 15.73 -8.53
N GLU A 91 9.85 16.19 -9.69
CA GLU A 91 10.81 15.47 -10.51
C GLU A 91 12.23 15.89 -10.11
N THR A 92 13.18 14.95 -10.19
CA THR A 92 14.59 15.24 -9.95
C THR A 92 15.45 14.77 -11.10
N ASP A 93 16.33 15.67 -11.55
CA ASP A 93 17.34 15.39 -12.57
C ASP A 93 18.65 14.89 -11.97
N ASP A 94 18.73 14.79 -10.63
CA ASP A 94 19.92 14.33 -9.94
C ASP A 94 20.23 12.87 -10.32
N PRO A 95 21.37 12.57 -10.96
CA PRO A 95 21.74 11.22 -11.34
C PRO A 95 21.98 10.30 -10.13
N GLU A 96 22.28 10.83 -8.95
CA GLU A 96 22.50 10.06 -7.72
C GLU A 96 21.21 9.80 -6.93
N ALA A 97 20.10 10.49 -7.25
CA ALA A 97 18.83 10.27 -6.57
C ALA A 97 18.30 8.83 -6.78
N GLU A 98 17.81 8.22 -5.71
CA GLU A 98 17.24 6.86 -5.70
C GLU A 98 15.94 6.78 -6.53
N TYR A 99 15.14 7.86 -6.50
CA TYR A 99 13.90 8.00 -7.24
C TYR A 99 14.02 9.17 -8.22
N GLY A 100 13.38 9.05 -9.39
CA GLY A 100 13.27 10.15 -10.35
C GLY A 100 12.09 11.07 -10.06
N ILE A 101 11.12 10.58 -9.30
CA ILE A 101 9.90 11.31 -8.92
C ILE A 101 9.59 11.05 -7.45
N PHE A 102 9.33 12.11 -6.72
CA PHE A 102 8.69 12.07 -5.41
C PHE A 102 7.29 12.69 -5.51
N ALA A 103 6.26 11.93 -5.14
CA ALA A 103 4.87 12.39 -5.20
C ALA A 103 4.21 12.33 -3.82
N ILE A 104 3.43 13.36 -3.50
CA ILE A 104 2.54 13.39 -2.33
C ILE A 104 1.11 13.30 -2.83
N ALA A 105 0.42 12.22 -2.49
CA ALA A 105 -1.00 12.03 -2.75
C ALA A 105 -1.81 12.36 -1.49
N TYR A 106 -2.46 13.51 -1.51
CA TYR A 106 -3.38 13.94 -0.46
C TYR A 106 -4.70 13.18 -0.59
N CYS A 107 -5.26 12.75 0.55
CA CYS A 107 -6.39 11.86 0.62
C CYS A 107 -7.44 12.37 1.59
N LYS A 108 -8.71 12.16 1.25
CA LYS A 108 -9.83 12.25 2.19
C LYS A 108 -10.24 10.86 2.67
N TYR A 109 -10.78 10.80 3.88
CA TYR A 109 -11.39 9.61 4.43
C TYR A 109 -12.87 9.57 4.03
N GLU A 110 -13.20 8.64 3.14
CA GLU A 110 -14.54 8.37 2.63
C GLU A 110 -14.78 6.85 2.78
N PRO A 111 -15.25 6.38 3.96
CA PRO A 111 -15.40 4.96 4.23
C PRO A 111 -16.39 4.32 3.25
N LEU A 112 -16.03 3.15 2.74
CA LEU A 112 -16.91 2.38 1.87
C LEU A 112 -18.03 1.73 2.70
N PRO A 113 -19.28 1.75 2.20
CA PRO A 113 -20.36 0.96 2.79
C PRO A 113 -19.96 -0.51 2.94
N GLU A 114 -20.43 -1.18 3.99
CA GLU A 114 -20.09 -2.58 4.30
C GLU A 114 -20.32 -3.55 3.11
N HIS A 115 -21.31 -3.24 2.27
CA HIS A 115 -21.67 -4.03 1.08
C HIS A 115 -20.89 -3.63 -0.20
N GLU A 116 -20.18 -2.51 -0.18
CA GLU A 116 -19.33 -2.01 -1.27
C GLU A 116 -17.83 -2.21 -1.00
N GLN A 117 -17.48 -2.89 0.11
CA GLN A 117 -16.14 -3.44 0.32
C GLN A 117 -15.91 -4.60 -0.67
N TRP A 118 -15.81 -4.26 -1.96
CA TRP A 118 -15.55 -5.20 -3.01
C TRP A 118 -14.13 -5.72 -2.86
N SER A 119 -14.02 -6.97 -2.44
CA SER A 119 -12.77 -7.69 -2.42
C SER A 119 -12.49 -8.25 -3.82
N ARG A 120 -11.41 -7.78 -4.43
CA ARG A 120 -10.87 -8.31 -5.69
C ARG A 120 -9.90 -9.43 -5.33
N LYS A 121 -9.94 -10.54 -6.07
CA LYS A 121 -8.86 -11.52 -5.98
C LYS A 121 -7.56 -10.83 -6.39
N ALA A 122 -6.57 -10.92 -5.52
CA ALA A 122 -5.21 -10.53 -5.82
C ALA A 122 -4.78 -11.26 -7.08
N HIS A 123 -4.55 -10.55 -8.19
CA HIS A 123 -3.67 -11.07 -9.23
C HIS A 123 -2.22 -10.95 -8.75
N ARG A 124 -1.90 -11.55 -7.60
CA ARG A 124 -0.52 -11.99 -7.40
C ARG A 124 -0.32 -13.08 -8.42
N ALA A 125 0.65 -12.91 -9.32
CA ALA A 125 1.06 -14.00 -10.19
C ALA A 125 1.29 -15.21 -9.29
N LYS A 126 0.43 -16.23 -9.40
CA LYS A 126 0.58 -17.43 -8.59
C LYS A 126 1.99 -17.92 -8.87
N VAL A 127 2.81 -17.99 -7.82
CA VAL A 127 4.17 -18.50 -7.94
C VAL A 127 4.05 -19.86 -8.63
N SER A 128 4.65 -19.95 -9.81
CA SER A 128 4.55 -21.10 -10.69
C SER A 128 5.95 -21.65 -10.90
N VAL A 129 6.05 -22.83 -11.52
CA VAL A 129 7.35 -23.40 -11.87
C VAL A 129 8.15 -22.46 -12.78
N ASP A 130 7.47 -21.65 -13.61
CA ASP A 130 8.10 -20.64 -14.47
C ASP A 130 8.78 -19.53 -13.65
N SER A 131 8.27 -19.23 -12.45
CA SER A 131 8.91 -18.30 -11.51
C SER A 131 10.29 -18.79 -11.03
N PHE A 132 10.59 -20.09 -11.20
CA PHE A 132 11.89 -20.71 -10.91
C PHE A 132 12.65 -21.09 -12.18
N GLY A 133 12.31 -20.51 -13.34
CA GLY A 133 12.93 -20.84 -14.62
C GLY A 133 12.64 -22.26 -15.11
N GLY A 134 11.50 -22.84 -14.70
CA GLY A 134 11.13 -24.22 -15.03
C GLY A 134 11.67 -25.26 -14.03
N ASP A 135 12.36 -24.84 -12.97
CA ASP A 135 12.90 -25.75 -11.95
C ASP A 135 11.82 -26.23 -10.98
N ALA A 136 11.27 -27.43 -11.27
CA ALA A 136 10.23 -28.05 -10.46
C ALA A 136 10.68 -28.41 -9.04
N ALA A 137 11.97 -28.69 -8.82
CA ALA A 137 12.48 -29.03 -7.49
C ALA A 137 12.48 -27.80 -6.57
N LYS A 138 12.96 -26.66 -7.08
CA LYS A 138 12.90 -25.38 -6.34
C LYS A 138 11.49 -24.91 -6.08
N TYR A 139 10.59 -25.12 -7.05
CA TYR A 139 9.17 -24.82 -6.84
C TYR A 139 8.58 -25.68 -5.70
N GLN A 140 8.94 -26.97 -5.65
CA GLN A 140 8.49 -27.87 -4.59
C GLN A 140 9.07 -27.49 -3.21
N GLU A 141 10.36 -27.16 -3.14
CA GLU A 141 10.99 -26.63 -1.92
C GLU A 141 10.29 -25.36 -1.42
N TYR A 142 9.96 -24.44 -2.34
CA TYR A 142 9.15 -23.26 -2.02
C TYR A 142 7.79 -23.65 -1.43
N LEU A 143 7.03 -24.53 -2.08
CA LEU A 143 5.73 -24.99 -1.58
C LEU A 143 5.82 -25.62 -0.19
N ASP A 144 6.87 -26.39 0.08
CA ASP A 144 7.06 -27.03 1.38
C ASP A 144 7.48 -26.01 2.46
N SER A 145 8.20 -24.95 2.11
CA SER A 145 8.52 -23.85 3.02
C SER A 145 7.28 -23.05 3.44
N GLN A 146 6.28 -22.91 2.56
CA GLN A 146 5.04 -22.17 2.85
C GLN A 146 4.11 -22.92 3.81
N LYS A 147 4.26 -24.24 3.96
CA LYS A 147 3.44 -25.05 4.89
C LYS A 147 3.82 -24.86 6.36
N VAL A 148 4.95 -24.23 6.66
CA VAL A 148 5.51 -24.19 8.03
C VAL A 148 5.10 -22.95 8.83
N ALA A 149 4.38 -21.99 8.27
CA ALA A 149 3.90 -20.81 8.99
C ALA A 149 2.38 -20.87 9.27
N THR A 150 1.94 -21.85 10.05
CA THR A 150 0.66 -21.77 10.75
C THR A 150 0.87 -22.22 12.18
N LYS A 151 1.39 -21.30 13.01
CA LYS A 151 1.17 -21.38 14.45
C LYS A 151 -0.03 -20.48 14.76
N VAL A 152 -1.13 -21.14 15.10
CA VAL A 152 -2.30 -20.58 15.79
C VAL A 152 -1.85 -20.02 17.14
#